data_AF-A0A7Z0M5C9-F1
#
_entry.id   AF-A0A7Z0M5C9-F1
#
_cell.length_a   1.000
_cell.length_b   1.000
_cell.length_c   1.000
_cell.angle_alpha   90.00
_cell.angle_beta   90.00
_cell.angle_gamma   90.00
#
_symmetry.space_group_name_H-M   'P 1'
#
loop_
_entity.id
_entity.type
_entity.pdbx_description
1 polymer ?
#
loop_
_entity_poly.entity_id
_entity_poly.type
_entity_poly.pdbx_seq_one_letter_code
_entity_poly.pdbx_strand_id
1 'polypeptide(L)'
;MLIGTTTKNIVAKVGSCPIKAFTLLESLLTLGITLFLVSLLAVGVGEVYHSFEKNLFYIRFEHFYTESQTLAWARQEPAQLSFQGKRIKGVQGELVLPEGLELLSQFQLDLTAKGNHTGLSRIVFRDQASGTTIHYQARIGNGILRRTEE
;
A
#
# COMPACT_ATOMS: atom_id res chain seq x y z
N MET A 1 -56.77 25.01 12.17
CA MET A 1 -57.10 24.75 10.75
C MET A 1 -56.22 25.62 9.84
N LEU A 2 -54.89 25.51 9.91
CA LEU A 2 -53.95 26.37 9.15
C LEU A 2 -52.76 25.60 8.55
N ILE A 3 -52.56 24.34 8.94
CA ILE A 3 -51.46 23.49 8.47
C ILE A 3 -51.85 22.77 7.16
N GLY A 4 -53.13 22.42 6.99
CA GLY A 4 -53.62 21.75 5.79
C GLY A 4 -53.72 22.62 4.53
N THR A 5 -53.71 23.95 4.69
CA THR A 5 -53.72 24.91 3.57
C THR A 5 -52.31 25.22 3.08
N THR A 6 -51.31 25.19 3.97
CA THR A 6 -49.90 25.37 3.62
C THR A 6 -49.37 24.18 2.82
N THR A 7 -49.68 22.94 3.23
CA THR A 7 -49.23 21.73 2.52
C THR A 7 -49.81 21.62 1.11
N LYS A 8 -51.09 21.97 0.93
CA LYS A 8 -51.73 22.01 -0.40
C LYS A 8 -51.08 23.01 -1.35
N ASN A 9 -50.68 24.19 -0.86
CA ASN A 9 -50.03 25.21 -1.69
C ASN A 9 -48.58 24.85 -2.06
N ILE A 10 -47.85 24.11 -1.23
CA ILE A 10 -46.48 23.67 -1.55
C ILE A 10 -46.53 22.59 -2.64
N VAL A 11 -47.44 21.62 -2.52
CA VAL A 11 -47.64 20.56 -3.53
C VAL A 11 -48.14 21.14 -4.86
N ALA A 12 -49.05 22.12 -4.83
CA ALA A 12 -49.52 22.80 -6.04
C ALA A 12 -48.42 23.63 -6.71
N LYS A 13 -47.51 24.25 -5.93
CA LYS A 13 -46.41 25.08 -6.47
C LYS A 13 -45.25 24.25 -7.01
N VAL A 14 -45.00 23.06 -6.43
CA VAL A 14 -44.06 22.08 -6.98
C VAL A 14 -44.62 21.42 -8.25
N GLY A 15 -45.94 21.15 -8.31
CA GLY A 15 -46.61 20.62 -9.50
C GLY A 15 -46.82 21.63 -10.64
N SER A 16 -46.76 22.94 -10.36
CA SER A 16 -47.00 24.01 -11.35
C SER A 16 -45.73 24.74 -11.80
N CYS A 17 -44.55 24.41 -11.27
CA CYS A 17 -43.30 24.84 -11.87
C CYS A 17 -42.99 23.86 -13.01
N PRO A 18 -43.12 24.23 -14.29
CA PRO A 18 -42.55 23.42 -15.35
C PRO A 18 -41.05 23.45 -15.11
N ILE A 19 -40.51 22.42 -14.49
CA ILE A 19 -39.07 22.23 -14.41
C ILE A 19 -38.67 22.01 -15.87
N LYS A 20 -38.25 23.10 -16.52
CA LYS A 20 -37.84 23.10 -17.91
C LYS A 20 -36.84 21.97 -18.03
N ALA A 21 -37.06 21.06 -18.99
CA ALA A 21 -36.13 19.95 -19.24
C ALA A 21 -34.68 20.44 -19.38
N PHE A 22 -34.51 21.70 -19.81
CA PHE A 22 -33.25 22.45 -19.82
C PHE A 22 -32.55 22.55 -18.44
N THR A 23 -33.28 22.80 -17.35
CA THR A 23 -32.72 22.94 -15.99
C THR A 23 -32.37 21.60 -15.36
N LEU A 24 -33.10 20.52 -15.70
CA LEU A 24 -32.76 19.16 -15.29
C LEU A 24 -31.54 18.64 -16.03
N LEU A 25 -31.46 18.89 -17.34
CA LEU A 25 -30.30 18.53 -18.16
C LEU A 25 -29.04 19.27 -17.68
N GLU A 26 -29.15 20.56 -17.37
CA GLU A 26 -28.06 21.37 -16.82
C GLU A 26 -27.61 20.86 -15.45
N SER A 27 -28.54 20.50 -14.57
CA SER A 27 -28.22 19.90 -13.26
C SER A 27 -27.57 18.52 -13.40
N LEU A 28 -28.03 17.70 -14.36
CA LEU A 28 -27.45 16.39 -14.63
C LEU A 28 -26.04 16.50 -15.22
N LEU A 29 -25.83 17.47 -16.12
CA LEU A 29 -24.55 17.74 -16.75
C LEU A 29 -23.53 18.26 -15.72
N THR A 30 -23.93 19.22 -14.87
CA THR A 30 -23.06 19.71 -13.78
C THR A 30 -22.73 18.61 -12.77
N LEU A 31 -23.69 17.76 -12.41
CA LEU A 31 -23.44 16.60 -11.56
C LEU A 31 -22.49 15.60 -12.22
N GLY A 32 -22.69 15.28 -13.50
CA GLY A 32 -21.83 14.38 -14.26
C GLY A 32 -20.39 14.89 -14.33
N ILE A 33 -20.20 16.18 -14.62
CA ILE A 33 -18.86 16.80 -14.64
C ILE A 33 -18.23 16.76 -13.26
N THR A 34 -18.99 17.06 -12.20
CA THR A 34 -18.48 17.04 -10.82
C THR A 34 -18.07 15.64 -10.40
N LEU A 35 -18.89 14.62 -10.69
CA LEU A 35 -18.55 13.21 -10.42
C LEU A 35 -17.31 12.79 -11.21
N PHE A 36 -17.20 13.18 -12.48
CA PHE A 36 -16.04 12.89 -13.30
C PHE A 36 -14.76 13.52 -12.74
N LEU A 37 -14.81 14.80 -12.35
CA LEU A 37 -13.69 15.50 -11.73
C LEU A 37 -13.26 14.84 -10.41
N VAL A 38 -14.22 14.52 -9.54
CA VAL A 38 -13.96 13.82 -8.27
C VAL A 38 -13.34 12.45 -8.53
N SER A 39 -13.82 11.73 -9.55
CA SER A 39 -13.26 10.42 -9.91
C SER A 39 -11.82 10.53 -10.43
N LEU A 40 -11.50 11.52 -11.28
CA LEU A 40 -10.14 11.75 -11.76
C LEU A 40 -9.17 12.03 -10.60
N LEU A 41 -9.60 12.86 -9.64
CA LEU A 41 -8.84 13.15 -8.44
C LEU A 41 -8.66 11.89 -7.57
N ALA A 42 -9.72 11.10 -7.39
CA ALA A 42 -9.67 9.86 -6.60
C ALA A 42 -8.69 8.83 -7.18
N VAL A 43 -8.66 8.69 -8.51
CA VAL A 43 -7.72 7.77 -9.19
C VAL A 43 -6.26 8.20 -8.94
N GLY A 44 -5.96 9.49 -9.08
CA GLY A 44 -4.60 10.00 -8.83
C GLY A 44 -4.12 9.79 -7.38
N VAL A 45 -5.02 9.92 -6.40
CA VAL A 45 -4.70 9.65 -4.99
C VAL A 45 -4.45 8.17 -4.74
N GLY A 46 -5.19 7.28 -5.39
CA GLY A 46 -5.03 5.83 -5.26
C GLY A 46 -3.64 5.35 -5.72
N GLU A 47 -3.16 5.87 -6.85
CA GLU A 47 -1.84 5.52 -7.39
C GLU A 47 -0.70 5.99 -6.47
N VAL A 48 -0.81 7.22 -5.96
CA VAL A 48 0.14 7.78 -5.01
C VAL A 48 0.17 6.95 -3.72
N TYR A 49 -1.00 6.59 -3.18
CA TYR A 49 -1.09 5.77 -1.97
C TYR A 49 -0.39 4.41 -2.16
N HIS A 50 -0.60 3.75 -3.31
CA HIS A 50 0.03 2.47 -3.61
C HIS A 50 1.56 2.58 -3.70
N SER A 51 2.07 3.65 -4.29
CA SER A 51 3.51 3.95 -4.31
C SER A 51 4.07 4.21 -2.91
N PHE A 52 3.35 4.96 -2.07
CA PHE A 52 3.75 5.21 -0.68
C PHE A 52 3.79 3.91 0.15
N GLU A 53 2.81 3.03 -0.02
CA GLU A 53 2.75 1.76 0.72
C GLU A 53 3.96 0.87 0.41
N LYS A 54 4.39 0.80 -0.86
CA LYS A 54 5.61 0.09 -1.29
C LYS A 54 6.87 0.70 -0.69
N ASN A 55 7.03 2.02 -0.80
CA ASN A 55 8.18 2.72 -0.25
C ASN A 55 8.29 2.54 1.27
N LEU A 56 7.16 2.63 1.97
CA LEU A 56 7.11 2.39 3.40
C LEU A 56 7.38 0.93 3.76
N PHE A 57 6.97 -0.02 2.92
CA PHE A 57 7.32 -1.43 3.09
C PHE A 57 8.84 -1.63 2.99
N TYR A 58 9.52 -1.06 1.99
CA TYR A 58 10.97 -1.18 1.86
C TYR A 58 11.72 -0.64 3.08
N ILE A 59 11.31 0.52 3.60
CA ILE A 59 11.88 1.09 4.83
C ILE A 59 11.64 0.16 6.03
N ARG A 60 10.41 -0.36 6.18
CA ARG A 60 10.08 -1.31 7.25
C ARG A 60 10.88 -2.60 7.14
N PHE A 61 11.08 -3.10 5.93
CA PHE A 61 11.88 -4.28 5.68
C PHE A 61 13.36 -4.06 6.05
N GLU A 62 13.94 -2.94 5.66
CA GLU A 62 15.32 -2.58 6.02
C GLU A 62 15.49 -2.47 7.53
N HIS A 63 14.57 -1.77 8.21
CA HIS A 63 14.58 -1.67 9.67
C HIS A 63 14.44 -3.04 10.33
N PHE A 64 13.47 -3.86 9.87
CA PHE A 64 13.23 -5.20 10.40
C PHE A 64 14.47 -6.10 10.26
N TYR A 65 15.17 -6.00 9.13
CA TYR A 65 16.40 -6.74 8.91
C TYR A 65 17.53 -6.26 9.85
N THR A 66 17.78 -4.95 9.95
CA THR A 66 18.81 -4.38 10.84
C THR A 66 18.52 -4.64 12.31
N GLU A 67 17.27 -4.57 12.71
CA GLU A 67 16.83 -4.90 14.06
C GLU A 67 17.04 -6.39 14.36
N SER A 68 16.75 -7.28 13.40
CA SER A 68 17.03 -8.72 13.54
C SER A 68 18.53 -8.98 13.73
N GLN A 69 19.40 -8.26 13.01
CA GLN A 69 20.85 -8.36 13.16
C GLN A 69 21.32 -7.85 14.53
N THR A 70 20.77 -6.72 14.97
CA THR A 70 21.12 -6.11 16.26
C THR A 70 20.67 -7.00 17.41
N LEU A 71 19.48 -7.61 17.31
CA LEU A 71 18.99 -8.58 18.27
C LEU A 71 19.84 -9.85 18.30
N ALA A 72 20.24 -10.39 17.14
CA ALA A 72 21.15 -11.53 17.06
C ALA A 72 22.50 -11.22 17.73
N TRP A 73 23.04 -10.03 17.50
CA TRP A 73 24.29 -9.58 18.11
C TRP A 73 24.16 -9.35 19.61
N ALA A 74 23.10 -8.67 20.06
CA ALA A 74 22.85 -8.37 21.46
C ALA A 74 22.60 -9.64 22.29
N ARG A 75 21.88 -10.62 21.73
CA ARG A 75 21.57 -11.89 22.39
C ARG A 75 22.67 -12.94 22.24
N GLN A 76 23.64 -12.73 21.34
CA GLN A 76 24.62 -13.74 20.94
C GLN A 76 23.97 -15.05 20.46
N GLU A 77 22.73 -14.97 19.98
CA GLU A 77 21.95 -16.11 19.50
C GLU A 77 21.72 -15.99 17.99
N PRO A 78 21.76 -17.10 17.25
CA PRO A 78 21.42 -17.08 15.84
C PRO A 78 19.94 -16.71 15.67
N ALA A 79 19.67 -15.76 14.78
CA ALA A 79 18.31 -15.35 14.44
C ALA A 79 17.94 -15.91 13.06
N GLN A 80 16.72 -16.43 12.90
CA GLN A 80 16.26 -16.94 11.63
C GLN A 80 15.19 -16.02 11.04
N LEU A 81 15.38 -15.65 9.77
CA LEU A 81 14.41 -14.91 8.97
C LEU A 81 13.80 -15.84 7.93
N SER A 82 12.50 -16.06 7.98
CA SER A 82 11.79 -16.91 7.01
C SER A 82 10.99 -16.05 6.04
N PHE A 83 11.30 -16.21 4.75
CA PHE A 83 10.66 -15.52 3.64
C PHE A 83 9.70 -16.50 2.96
N GLN A 84 8.38 -16.36 3.20
CA GLN A 84 7.37 -17.29 2.69
C GLN A 84 6.17 -16.56 2.09
N GLY A 85 5.99 -16.67 0.78
CA GLY A 85 4.85 -16.10 0.06
C GLY A 85 4.74 -14.59 0.27
N LYS A 86 3.67 -14.13 0.95
CA LYS A 86 3.43 -12.71 1.25
C LYS A 86 3.86 -12.29 2.67
N ARG A 87 4.65 -13.12 3.36
CA ARG A 87 5.01 -12.88 4.77
C ARG A 87 6.50 -13.12 5.01
N ILE A 88 7.10 -12.24 5.79
CA ILE A 88 8.48 -12.34 6.25
C ILE A 88 8.44 -12.47 7.77
N LYS A 89 8.84 -13.62 8.29
CA LYS A 89 8.89 -13.89 9.73
C LYS A 89 10.31 -13.73 10.25
N GLY A 90 10.45 -13.15 11.41
CA GLY A 90 11.71 -12.97 12.12
C GLY A 90 11.51 -13.09 13.62
N VAL A 91 12.58 -12.84 14.37
CA VAL A 91 12.58 -13.02 15.83
C VAL A 91 11.70 -11.99 16.53
N GLN A 92 11.63 -10.76 16.01
CA GLN A 92 10.78 -9.70 16.59
C GLN A 92 9.32 -9.71 16.09
N GLY A 93 8.97 -10.51 15.10
CA GLY A 93 7.60 -10.54 14.57
C GLY A 93 7.48 -10.94 13.11
N GLU A 94 6.41 -10.50 12.46
CA GLU A 94 6.08 -10.80 11.07
C GLU A 94 5.78 -9.52 10.29
N LEU A 95 6.34 -9.41 9.10
CA LEU A 95 6.10 -8.34 8.15
C LEU A 95 5.29 -8.87 6.96
N VAL A 96 4.16 -8.25 6.68
CA VAL A 96 3.26 -8.60 5.57
C VAL A 96 3.61 -7.75 4.35
N LEU A 97 3.63 -8.37 3.17
CA LEU A 97 3.84 -7.68 1.91
C LEU A 97 2.59 -6.87 1.52
N PRO A 98 2.73 -5.62 1.05
CA PRO A 98 1.62 -4.82 0.56
C PRO A 98 1.01 -5.41 -0.71
N GLU A 99 -0.21 -4.99 -1.04
CA GLU A 99 -0.84 -5.42 -2.30
C GLU A 99 0.02 -4.99 -3.50
N GLY A 100 0.06 -5.80 -4.56
CA GLY A 100 0.89 -5.55 -5.74
C GLY A 100 2.37 -5.91 -5.61
N LEU A 101 2.86 -6.31 -4.43
CA LEU A 101 4.24 -6.79 -4.26
C LEU A 101 4.31 -8.32 -4.14
N GLU A 102 5.19 -8.95 -4.90
CA GLU A 102 5.47 -10.39 -4.85
C GLU A 102 6.90 -10.66 -4.40
N LEU A 103 7.06 -11.65 -3.53
CA LEU A 103 8.35 -12.20 -3.16
C LEU A 103 8.68 -13.37 -4.10
N LEU A 104 9.74 -13.23 -4.89
CA LEU A 104 10.18 -14.28 -5.82
C LEU A 104 11.08 -15.33 -5.16
N SER A 105 11.65 -15.01 -3.99
CA SER A 105 12.64 -15.85 -3.32
C SER A 105 12.09 -16.33 -1.98
N GLN A 106 11.69 -17.60 -1.91
CA GLN A 106 11.26 -18.25 -0.68
C GLN A 106 12.43 -19.02 -0.08
N PHE A 107 12.93 -18.54 1.06
CA PHE A 107 14.06 -19.19 1.75
C PHE A 107 14.08 -18.82 3.22
N GLN A 108 14.92 -19.51 3.98
CA GLN A 108 15.27 -19.16 5.35
C GLN A 108 16.67 -18.60 5.35
N LEU A 109 16.83 -17.44 5.99
CA LEU A 109 18.11 -16.79 6.19
C LEU A 109 18.50 -16.94 7.66
N ASP A 110 19.58 -17.67 7.89
CA ASP A 110 20.17 -17.81 9.21
C ASP A 110 21.19 -16.69 9.43
N LEU A 111 20.91 -15.84 10.42
CA LEU A 111 21.83 -14.85 10.95
C LEU A 111 22.66 -15.52 12.04
N THR A 112 23.97 -15.41 11.92
CA THR A 112 24.91 -15.84 12.96
C THR A 112 24.82 -14.94 14.20
N ALA A 113 25.30 -15.43 15.34
CA ALA A 113 25.39 -14.67 16.60
C ALA A 113 26.20 -13.35 16.53
N LYS A 114 26.95 -13.13 15.43
CA LYS A 114 27.65 -11.87 15.13
C LYS A 114 26.83 -10.91 14.25
N GLY A 115 25.58 -11.25 13.93
CA GLY A 115 24.73 -10.50 13.00
C GLY A 115 25.09 -10.68 11.51
N ASN A 116 26.06 -11.55 11.19
CA ASN A 116 26.45 -11.86 9.81
C ASN A 116 25.59 -13.00 9.24
N HIS A 117 25.31 -12.98 7.95
CA HIS A 117 24.66 -14.07 7.22
C HIS A 117 25.64 -15.19 6.82
N THR A 118 25.17 -16.43 6.79
CA THR A 118 25.96 -17.61 6.40
C THR A 118 26.06 -17.84 4.88
N GLY A 119 25.40 -17.03 4.04
CA GLY A 119 25.46 -17.17 2.58
C GLY A 119 24.99 -15.96 1.77
N LEU A 120 25.35 -15.93 0.48
CA LEU A 120 24.91 -14.97 -0.54
C LEU A 120 23.42 -15.21 -0.88
N SER A 121 22.55 -14.84 0.04
CA SER A 121 21.11 -14.89 -0.18
C SER A 121 20.64 -13.59 -0.81
N ARG A 122 20.04 -13.69 -1.99
CA ARG A 122 19.46 -12.55 -2.72
C ARG A 122 17.96 -12.53 -2.45
N ILE A 123 17.47 -11.45 -1.86
CA ILE A 123 16.04 -11.26 -1.63
C ILE A 123 15.51 -10.49 -2.84
N VAL A 124 14.54 -11.06 -3.56
CA VAL A 124 14.02 -10.46 -4.79
C VAL A 124 12.53 -10.20 -4.62
N PHE A 125 12.16 -8.93 -4.76
CA PHE A 125 10.77 -8.48 -4.79
C PHE A 125 10.40 -8.08 -6.22
N ARG A 126 9.21 -8.45 -6.68
CA ARG A 126 8.65 -8.02 -7.96
C ARG A 126 7.41 -7.18 -7.70
N ASP A 127 7.34 -6.04 -8.36
CA ASP A 127 6.13 -5.23 -8.42
C ASP A 127 5.24 -5.76 -9.55
N GLN A 128 4.01 -6.17 -9.22
CA GLN A 128 3.04 -6.64 -10.20
C GLN A 128 2.46 -5.52 -11.05
N ALA A 129 2.46 -4.27 -10.55
CA ALA A 129 1.87 -3.13 -11.25
C ALA A 129 2.82 -2.56 -12.32
N SER A 130 4.12 -2.52 -12.03
CA SER A 130 5.14 -1.97 -12.94
C SER A 130 6.00 -3.04 -13.62
N GLY A 131 6.03 -4.28 -13.11
CA GLY A 131 6.93 -5.34 -13.57
C GLY A 131 8.38 -5.19 -13.08
N THR A 132 8.68 -4.12 -12.33
CA THR A 132 10.02 -3.80 -11.82
C THR A 132 10.45 -4.81 -10.78
N THR A 133 11.71 -5.24 -10.84
CA THR A 133 12.26 -6.21 -9.89
C THR A 133 13.30 -5.53 -9.00
N ILE A 134 13.03 -5.53 -7.70
CA ILE A 134 13.92 -4.98 -6.69
C ILE A 134 14.74 -6.10 -6.07
N HIS A 135 16.05 -6.01 -6.27
CA HIS A 135 17.04 -6.94 -5.73
C HIS A 135 17.67 -6.37 -4.47
N TYR A 136 17.51 -7.08 -3.36
CA TYR A 136 18.22 -6.84 -2.13
C TYR A 136 19.37 -7.84 -2.01
N GLN A 137 20.59 -7.31 -1.98
CA GLN A 137 21.79 -8.10 -1.73
C GLN A 137 22.49 -7.59 -0.48
N ALA A 138 22.68 -8.49 0.47
CA ALA A 138 23.35 -8.17 1.72
C ALA A 138 24.87 -8.25 1.52
N ARG A 139 25.60 -7.20 1.90
CA ARG A 139 27.05 -7.12 1.70
C ARG A 139 27.78 -8.10 2.63
N ILE A 140 28.75 -8.83 2.09
CA ILE A 140 29.59 -9.76 2.86
C ILE A 140 30.43 -8.97 3.86
N GLY A 141 30.42 -9.38 5.13
CA GLY A 141 31.25 -8.84 6.21
C GLY A 141 30.54 -7.91 7.18
N ASN A 142 29.70 -6.99 6.68
CA ASN A 142 28.98 -6.02 7.51
C ASN A 142 27.45 -6.08 7.40
N GLY A 143 26.91 -6.95 6.54
CA GLY A 143 25.48 -7.22 6.51
C GLY A 143 24.59 -6.11 5.93
N ILE A 144 25.14 -4.99 5.46
CA ILE A 144 24.31 -3.89 4.95
C ILE A 144 23.60 -4.34 3.66
N LEU A 145 22.27 -4.18 3.66
CA LEU A 145 21.44 -4.41 2.48
C LEU A 145 21.70 -3.34 1.42
N ARG A 146 22.00 -3.77 0.20
CA ARG A 146 21.99 -2.89 -0.97
C ARG A 146 20.75 -3.19 -1.80
N ARG A 147 20.00 -2.13 -2.09
CA ARG A 147 18.89 -2.14 -3.05
C ARG A 147 19.43 -1.86 -4.45
N THR A 148 19.12 -2.75 -5.39
CA THR A 148 19.31 -2.56 -6.83
C THR A 148 17.96 -2.73 -7.51
N GLU A 149 17.63 -1.85 -8.44
CA GLU A 149 16.37 -1.87 -9.19
C GLU A 149 16.70 -2.24 -10.65
N GLU A 150 16.01 -3.24 -11.18
CA GLU A 150 16.06 -3.68 -12.59
C GLU A 150 14.67 -3.71 -13.22
#